data_AF-E4N963-F1
#
_entry.id   AF-E4N963-F1
#
_cell.length_a   1.000
_cell.length_b   1.000
_cell.length_c   1.000
_cell.angle_alpha   90.00
_cell.angle_beta   90.00
_cell.angle_gamma   90.00
#
_symmetry.space_group_name_H-M   'P 1'
#
loop_
_entity.id
_entity.type
_entity.pdbx_description
1 polymer ?
#
loop_
_entity_poly.entity_id
_entity_poly.type
_entity_poly.pdbx_seq_one_letter_code
_entity_poly.pdbx_strand_id
1 'polypeptide(L)'
;MSPDAPAHPDRPDVFDPARADTSHLAFGYGPHFCVGAPLARLEAEIALRTLFDRLPEPAAADPGRPPARIPSTVVNGPAALPVVPRPVVRDPKEAHA
;
A
#
# COMPACT_ATOMS: atom_id res chain seq x y z
N MET A 1 20.05 -22.68 3.32
CA MET A 1 18.95 -21.85 2.79
C MET A 1 19.24 -21.68 1.32
N SER A 2 18.49 -22.37 0.44
CA SER A 2 18.76 -22.37 -1.00
C SER A 2 18.35 -21.01 -1.59
N PRO A 3 19.18 -20.37 -2.44
CA PRO A 3 18.91 -19.04 -2.99
C PRO A 3 17.73 -18.98 -3.97
N ASP A 4 17.21 -20.12 -4.44
CA ASP A 4 16.20 -20.22 -5.51
C ASP A 4 14.79 -20.58 -5.02
N ALA A 5 14.54 -20.67 -3.71
CA ALA A 5 13.18 -20.91 -3.22
C ALA A 5 12.37 -19.59 -3.30
N PRO A 6 11.16 -19.57 -3.90
CA PRO A 6 10.31 -18.39 -3.84
C PRO A 6 10.06 -18.03 -2.37
N ALA A 7 10.35 -16.79 -1.99
CA ALA A 7 10.23 -16.32 -0.61
C ALA A 7 8.83 -16.56 -0.01
N HIS A 8 7.81 -16.70 -0.88
CA HIS A 8 6.45 -17.09 -0.52
C HIS A 8 5.90 -18.09 -1.54
N PRO A 9 5.88 -19.40 -1.22
CA PRO A 9 5.32 -20.42 -2.12
C PRO A 9 3.78 -20.33 -2.25
N ASP A 10 3.11 -19.67 -1.31
CA ASP A 10 1.65 -19.62 -1.22
C ASP A 10 1.10 -18.32 -1.83
N ARG A 11 0.63 -18.36 -3.09
CA ARG A 11 -0.11 -17.28 -3.79
C ARG A 11 0.61 -15.90 -3.78
N PRO A 12 1.78 -15.76 -4.44
CA PRO A 12 2.55 -14.51 -4.46
C PRO A 12 1.89 -13.38 -5.25
N ASP A 13 0.94 -13.70 -6.13
CA ASP A 13 0.14 -12.78 -6.95
C ASP A 13 -1.07 -12.19 -6.21
N VAL A 14 -1.41 -12.78 -5.05
CA VAL A 14 -2.55 -12.33 -4.22
C VAL A 14 -2.09 -11.29 -3.21
N PHE A 15 -2.69 -10.11 -3.28
CA PHE A 15 -2.57 -9.09 -2.26
C PHE A 15 -3.37 -9.51 -1.01
N ASP A 16 -2.67 -9.85 0.06
CA ASP A 16 -3.23 -10.22 1.36
C ASP A 16 -2.52 -9.44 2.48
N PRO A 17 -3.12 -8.36 3.01
CA PRO A 17 -2.52 -7.58 4.08
C PRO A 17 -2.52 -8.30 5.43
N ALA A 18 -3.25 -9.41 5.59
CA ALA A 18 -3.34 -10.20 6.81
C ALA A 18 -2.41 -11.44 6.79
N ARG A 19 -1.58 -11.57 5.75
CA ARG A 19 -0.62 -12.67 5.62
C ARG A 19 0.29 -12.77 6.86
N ALA A 20 0.42 -13.97 7.41
CA ALA A 20 1.20 -14.21 8.64
C ALA A 20 2.71 -14.00 8.46
N ASP A 21 3.26 -14.45 7.33
CA ASP A 21 4.65 -14.16 6.94
C ASP A 21 4.69 -12.87 6.11
N THR A 22 5.38 -11.86 6.66
CA THR A 22 5.55 -10.53 6.04
C THR A 22 6.99 -10.25 5.64
N SER A 23 7.85 -11.28 5.62
CA SER A 23 9.23 -11.14 5.14
C SER A 23 9.26 -10.71 3.68
N HIS A 24 10.13 -9.77 3.30
CA HIS A 24 10.23 -9.30 1.91
C HIS A 24 11.55 -8.55 1.67
N LEU A 25 11.94 -8.41 0.40
CA LEU A 25 13.17 -7.72 0.00
C LEU A 25 12.98 -6.23 -0.38
N ALA A 26 11.80 -5.64 -0.16
CA ALA A 26 11.51 -4.25 -0.54
C ALA A 26 12.45 -3.19 0.12
N PHE A 27 13.06 -3.51 1.27
CA PHE A 27 14.06 -2.67 1.94
C PHE A 27 15.50 -3.19 1.80
N GLY A 28 15.73 -4.18 0.94
CA GLY A 28 17.01 -4.88 0.82
C GLY A 28 17.32 -5.80 2.00
N TYR A 29 18.57 -6.24 2.09
CA TYR A 29 19.09 -7.14 3.13
C TYR A 29 20.59 -6.90 3.36
N GLY A 30 21.10 -7.26 4.54
CA GLY A 30 22.53 -7.22 4.85
C GLY A 30 23.06 -5.80 5.16
N PRO A 31 24.36 -5.53 4.92
CA PRO A 31 25.01 -4.27 5.29
C PRO A 31 24.40 -3.00 4.67
N HIS A 32 23.69 -3.16 3.54
CA HIS A 32 23.00 -2.07 2.84
C HIS A 32 21.48 -2.13 3.02
N PHE A 33 21.01 -2.77 4.09
CA PHE A 33 19.59 -2.70 4.48
C PHE A 33 19.16 -1.23 4.59
N CYS A 34 17.99 -0.90 4.06
CA CYS A 34 17.51 0.46 3.95
C CYS A 34 17.49 1.16 5.32
N VAL A 35 18.34 2.17 5.47
CA VAL A 35 18.44 2.98 6.69
C VAL A 35 17.12 3.67 7.04
N GLY A 36 16.31 3.98 6.03
CA GLY A 36 15.00 4.62 6.17
C GLY A 36 13.84 3.66 6.44
N ALA A 37 14.06 2.35 6.51
CA ALA A 37 12.97 1.38 6.64
C ALA A 37 12.05 1.57 7.87
N PRO A 38 12.54 2.03 9.05
CA PRO A 38 11.65 2.36 10.17
C PRO A 38 10.77 3.59 9.88
N LEU A 39 11.34 4.65 9.29
CA LEU A 39 10.61 5.87 8.97
C LEU A 39 9.56 5.62 7.88
N ALA A 40 9.93 4.93 6.80
CA ALA A 40 9.01 4.61 5.72
C ALA A 40 7.80 3.80 6.19
N ARG A 41 7.98 2.88 7.16
CA ARG A 41 6.86 2.14 7.77
C ARG A 41 5.95 3.05 8.59
N LEU A 42 6.51 3.93 9.41
CA LEU A 42 5.74 4.89 10.21
C LEU A 42 4.94 5.84 9.32
N GLU A 43 5.57 6.38 8.27
CA GLU A 43 4.90 7.25 7.30
C GLU A 43 3.76 6.52 6.59
N ALA A 44 3.99 5.30 6.10
CA ALA A 44 2.96 4.50 5.45
C ALA A 44 1.78 4.20 6.38
N GLU A 45 2.06 3.86 7.64
CA GLU A 45 1.02 3.63 8.63
C GLU A 45 0.16 4.88 8.86
N ILE A 46 0.78 6.02 9.14
CA ILE A 46 0.06 7.28 9.38
C ILE A 46 -0.71 7.70 8.14
N ALA A 47 -0.08 7.66 6.97
CA ALA A 47 -0.69 8.10 5.73
C ALA A 47 -1.90 7.24 5.33
N LEU A 48 -1.78 5.91 5.39
CA LEU A 48 -2.87 5.01 5.02
C LEU A 48 -4.04 5.08 6.01
N ARG A 49 -3.77 5.08 7.32
CA ARG A 49 -4.82 5.28 8.34
C ARG A 49 -5.54 6.60 8.12
N THR A 50 -4.78 7.70 8.02
CA THR A 50 -5.35 9.03 7.81
C THR A 50 -6.17 9.11 6.53
N LEU A 51 -5.68 8.50 5.43
CA LEU A 51 -6.37 8.48 4.15
C LEU A 51 -7.74 7.81 4.30
N PHE A 52 -7.81 6.61 4.89
CA PHE A 52 -9.06 5.88 5.03
C PHE A 52 -9.97 6.42 6.14
N ASP A 53 -9.43 7.08 7.18
CA ASP A 53 -10.26 7.78 8.17
C ASP A 53 -10.99 9.00 7.57
N ARG A 54 -10.34 9.70 6.63
CA ARG A 54 -10.88 10.89 5.97
C ARG A 54 -11.68 10.59 4.71
N LEU A 55 -11.32 9.52 4.01
CA LEU A 55 -11.99 8.99 2.83
C LEU A 55 -12.27 7.50 3.04
N PRO A 56 -13.37 7.14 3.74
CA PRO A 56 -13.65 5.75 4.15
C PRO A 56 -13.85 4.77 2.98
N GLU A 57 -14.45 5.24 1.90
CA GLU A 57 -14.71 4.42 0.72
C GLU A 57 -14.24 5.14 -0.56
N PRO A 58 -12.94 5.37 -0.73
CA PRO A 58 -12.44 5.98 -1.95
C PRO A 58 -12.51 4.94 -3.07
N ALA A 59 -12.94 5.37 -4.25
CA ALA A 59 -12.92 4.55 -5.45
C ALA A 59 -11.93 5.11 -6.46
N ALA A 60 -11.25 4.25 -7.22
CA ALA A 60 -10.53 4.70 -8.40
C ALA A 60 -11.53 5.36 -9.36
N ALA A 61 -11.15 6.51 -9.94
CA ALA A 61 -12.04 7.24 -10.85
C ALA A 61 -12.32 6.45 -12.15
N ASP A 62 -11.40 5.56 -12.54
CA ASP A 62 -11.54 4.65 -13.67
C ASP A 62 -11.06 3.23 -13.27
N PRO A 63 -11.92 2.42 -12.62
CA PRO A 63 -11.52 1.12 -12.08
C PRO A 63 -11.08 0.10 -13.14
N GLY A 64 -11.54 0.26 -14.39
CA GLY A 64 -11.22 -0.65 -15.49
C GLY A 64 -9.87 -0.38 -16.14
N ARG A 65 -9.23 0.75 -15.79
CA ARG A 65 -8.00 1.20 -16.44
C ARG A 65 -6.84 1.24 -15.46
N PRO A 66 -5.81 0.38 -15.66
CA PRO A 66 -4.59 0.46 -14.86
C PRO A 66 -3.93 1.85 -14.98
N PRO A 67 -3.42 2.42 -13.88
CA PRO A 67 -2.73 3.70 -13.92
C PRO A 67 -1.41 3.58 -14.70
N ALA A 68 -1.05 4.64 -15.41
CA ALA A 68 0.27 4.74 -16.02
C ALA A 68 1.36 4.59 -14.95
N ARG A 69 2.45 3.90 -15.28
CA ARG A 69 3.59 3.69 -14.36
C ARG A 69 4.57 4.84 -14.46
N ILE A 70 5.29 5.10 -13.36
CA ILE A 70 6.47 5.97 -13.38
C ILE A 70 7.51 5.33 -14.33
N PRO A 71 8.05 6.06 -15.32
CA PRO A 71 9.07 5.53 -16.22
C PRO A 71 10.43 5.49 -15.51
N SER A 72 10.60 4.53 -14.60
CA SER A 72 11.81 4.34 -13.81
C SER A 72 12.22 2.88 -13.77
N THR A 73 13.53 2.62 -13.75
CA THR A 73 14.13 1.29 -13.57
C THR A 73 14.39 0.97 -12.09
N VAL A 74 14.24 1.97 -11.20
CA VAL A 74 14.54 1.85 -9.76
C VAL A 74 13.25 1.91 -8.92
N VAL A 75 12.28 2.72 -9.34
CA VAL A 75 11.05 2.97 -8.59
C VAL A 75 9.87 2.41 -9.37
N ASN A 76 9.06 1.59 -8.70
CA ASN A 76 7.86 1.01 -9.29
C ASN A 76 6.62 1.61 -8.60
N GLY A 77 5.88 2.49 -9.30
CA GLY A 77 4.65 3.10 -8.77
C GLY A 77 3.75 3.65 -9.87
N PRO A 78 2.46 3.94 -9.57
CA PRO A 78 1.62 4.71 -10.48
C PRO A 78 2.15 6.15 -10.58
N ALA A 79 2.17 6.72 -11.79
CA ALA A 79 2.49 8.13 -11.99
C ALA A 79 1.39 9.06 -11.44
N ALA A 80 0.14 8.57 -11.50
CA ALA A 80 -1.02 9.16 -10.84
C ALA A 80 -2.06 8.07 -10.59
N LEU A 81 -2.85 8.22 -9.53
CA LEU A 81 -4.02 7.38 -9.26
C LEU A 81 -5.21 8.29 -8.89
N PRO A 82 -6.01 8.73 -9.88
CA PRO A 82 -7.19 9.54 -9.62
C PRO A 82 -8.21 8.75 -8.80
N VAL A 83 -8.70 9.34 -7.72
CA VAL A 83 -9.71 8.75 -6.84
C VAL A 83 -10.90 9.70 -6.67
N VAL A 84 -12.08 9.13 -6.46
CA VAL A 84 -13.29 9.86 -6.10
C VAL A 84 -13.71 9.45 -4.69
N PRO A 85 -14.09 10.40 -3.81
CA PRO A 85 -14.77 10.08 -2.58
C PRO A 85 -16.12 9.43 -2.90
N ARG A 86 -16.47 8.31 -2.26
CA ARG A 86 -17.89 7.95 -2.18
C ARG A 86 -18.58 8.81 -1.13
N PRO A 87 -19.84 9.24 -1.36
CA PRO A 87 -20.60 9.94 -0.35
C PRO A 87 -20.75 9.05 0.89
N VAL A 88 -20.15 9.46 2.00
CA VAL A 88 -20.40 8.82 3.29
C VAL A 88 -21.65 9.48 3.86
N VAL A 89 -22.76 8.76 3.92
CA VAL A 89 -23.92 9.21 4.72
C VAL A 89 -23.51 9.08 6.18
N ARG A 90 -23.11 10.20 6.81
CA ARG A 90 -22.88 10.24 8.26
C ARG A 90 -24.22 10.20 8.97
N ASP A 91 -24.36 9.35 9.99
CA ASP A 91 -25.51 9.42 10.89
C ASP A 91 -25.48 10.79 11.61
N PRO A 92 -26.56 11.59 11.56
CA PRO A 92 -26.60 12.92 12.18
C PRO A 92 -26.25 12.94 13.68
N LYS A 93 -26.29 11.80 14.39
CA LYS A 93 -25.91 11.70 15.80
C LYS A 93 -24.40 11.83 16.07
N GLU A 94 -23.53 11.60 15.09
CA GLU A 94 -22.06 11.70 15.27
C GLU A 94 -21.50 13.10 14.97
N ALA A 95 -22.35 14.07 14.61
CA ALA A 95 -21.93 15.43 14.28
C ALA A 95 -21.75 16.35 15.51
N HIS A 96 -22.13 15.90 16.71
CA HIS A 96 -22.16 16.71 17.94
C HIS A 96 -21.51 16.04 19.17
N ALA A 97 -20.65 15.04 18.97
CA ALA A 97 -19.84 14.44 20.04
C ALA A 97 -18.37 14.88 19.91
#